data_AF-A0A444V2T7-F1
#
_entry.id   AF-A0A444V2T7-F1
#
_cell.length_a   1.000
_cell.length_b   1.000
_cell.length_c   1.000
_cell.angle_alpha   90.00
_cell.angle_beta   90.00
_cell.angle_gamma   90.00
#
_symmetry.space_group_name_H-M   'P 1'
#
loop_
_entity.id
_entity.type
_entity.pdbx_description
1 polymer ?
#
loop_
_entity_poly.entity_id
_entity_poly.type
_entity_poly.pdbx_seq_one_letter_code
_entity_poly.pdbx_strand_id
1 'polypeptide(L)'
;MPCVCRVVKGLSFPYPLPYCNCSRGRVPWLFMKIHSVHHEVQDPFALAAQYSSYWEVLSLQGFAVSSAALLGCHPLSEITFHLLNIWLSVEDHCGYDLPWGTHRLLPFNLFGGAPFHTIHHQRFRVNYAPYFTHWDRIFGTYMGPTLKK
;
A
#
# COMPACT_ATOMS: atom_id res chain seq x y z
N MET A 1 -17.31 16.92 -9.11
CA MET A 1 -15.88 16.69 -8.83
C MET A 1 -15.42 16.75 -7.35
N PRO A 2 -16.27 16.87 -6.29
CA PRO A 2 -15.77 16.85 -4.90
C PRO A 2 -15.40 15.46 -4.36
N CYS A 3 -15.86 14.37 -5.00
CA CYS A 3 -15.61 13.00 -4.50
C CYS A 3 -14.19 12.50 -4.78
N VAL A 4 -13.55 12.88 -5.89
CA VAL A 4 -12.17 12.47 -6.21
C VAL A 4 -11.18 12.94 -5.12
N CYS A 5 -11.32 14.17 -4.63
CA CYS A 5 -10.52 14.66 -3.50
C CYS A 5 -10.79 13.94 -2.18
N ARG A 6 -12.02 13.43 -1.95
CA ARG A 6 -12.33 12.64 -0.74
C ARG A 6 -11.80 11.21 -0.83
N VAL A 7 -11.76 10.65 -2.04
CA VAL A 7 -11.20 9.33 -2.32
C VAL A 7 -9.66 9.35 -2.27
N VAL A 8 -9.01 10.42 -2.74
CA VAL A 8 -7.55 10.61 -2.56
C VAL A 8 -7.19 10.78 -1.08
N LYS A 9 -8.06 11.41 -0.28
CA LYS A 9 -7.90 11.38 1.20
C LYS A 9 -8.05 9.96 1.78
N GLY A 10 -8.75 9.05 1.10
CA GLY A 10 -8.81 7.62 1.43
C GLY A 10 -7.54 6.86 1.06
N LEU A 11 -6.87 7.20 -0.05
CA LEU A 11 -5.50 6.76 -0.34
C LEU A 11 -4.48 7.31 0.67
N SER A 12 -4.81 8.47 1.26
CA SER A 12 -3.99 9.15 2.27
C SER A 12 -4.31 8.68 3.68
N PHE A 13 -5.41 7.98 3.92
CA PHE A 13 -5.61 7.31 5.19
C PHE A 13 -4.77 6.05 5.12
N PRO A 14 -4.05 5.67 6.19
CA PRO A 14 -3.62 4.29 6.26
C PRO A 14 -4.91 3.49 6.03
N TYR A 15 -4.86 2.44 5.20
CA TYR A 15 -5.75 1.29 5.40
C TYR A 15 -5.93 1.13 6.92
N PRO A 16 -7.08 0.67 7.44
CA PRO A 16 -7.16 0.35 8.85
C PRO A 16 -6.17 -0.79 9.12
N LEU A 17 -4.90 -0.43 9.32
CA LEU A 17 -3.85 -1.13 9.97
C LEU A 17 -4.07 -0.68 11.40
N PRO A 18 -4.77 -1.46 12.23
CA PRO A 18 -4.71 -1.25 13.66
C PRO A 18 -3.32 -1.66 14.16
N TYR A 19 -2.23 -1.13 13.59
CA TYR A 19 -0.87 -1.53 13.91
C TYR A 19 0.11 -0.37 13.69
N CYS A 20 0.32 0.44 14.73
CA CYS A 20 1.47 0.19 15.60
C CYS A 20 1.52 1.16 16.80
N ASN A 21 1.47 0.53 17.98
CA ASN A 21 2.23 0.89 19.18
C ASN A 21 1.82 2.12 20.01
N CYS A 22 0.56 2.16 20.44
CA CYS A 22 0.27 2.59 21.80
C CYS A 22 -0.70 1.58 22.43
N SER A 23 -0.19 0.77 23.36
CA SER A 23 -0.90 -0.27 24.12
C SER A 23 -1.25 -1.58 23.39
N ARG A 24 -1.09 -2.69 24.13
CA ARG A 24 -1.35 -4.09 23.78
C ARG A 24 -2.76 -4.32 23.22
N GLY A 25 -2.97 -4.09 21.92
CA GLY A 25 -4.19 -4.42 21.19
C GLY A 25 -3.98 -5.63 20.28
N ARG A 26 -4.80 -6.67 20.46
CA ARG A 26 -4.79 -7.96 19.75
C ARG A 26 -4.89 -7.79 18.22
N VAL A 27 -4.27 -8.73 17.47
CA VAL A 27 -4.21 -8.99 16.00
C VAL A 27 -2.91 -8.75 15.15
N PRO A 28 -1.66 -8.62 15.67
CA PRO A 28 -0.48 -8.75 14.80
C PRO A 28 -0.51 -10.07 14.03
N TRP A 29 -0.96 -11.13 14.72
CA TRP A 29 -1.08 -12.48 14.18
C TRP A 29 -2.02 -12.61 12.97
N LEU A 30 -3.16 -11.91 12.96
CA LEU A 30 -4.13 -12.07 11.86
C LEU A 30 -3.62 -11.43 10.59
N PHE A 31 -3.04 -10.23 10.70
CA PHE A 31 -2.36 -9.58 9.59
C PHE A 31 -1.18 -10.43 9.10
N MET A 32 -0.30 -10.90 10.01
CA MET A 32 0.79 -11.78 9.64
C MET A 32 0.31 -13.04 8.90
N LYS A 33 -0.81 -13.63 9.30
CA LYS A 33 -1.30 -14.89 8.71
C LYS A 33 -2.04 -14.69 7.38
N ILE A 34 -2.69 -13.55 7.20
CA ILE A 34 -3.39 -13.22 5.96
C ILE A 34 -2.41 -12.70 4.91
N HIS A 35 -1.46 -11.86 5.31
CA HIS A 35 -0.49 -11.21 4.44
C HIS A 35 0.78 -12.07 4.21
N SER A 36 0.99 -13.16 4.96
CA SER A 36 2.17 -14.02 4.77
C SER A 36 2.27 -14.59 3.36
N VAL A 37 1.12 -14.91 2.73
CA VAL A 37 1.09 -15.43 1.35
C VAL A 37 1.68 -14.42 0.38
N HIS A 38 1.36 -13.14 0.57
CA HIS A 38 1.91 -12.06 -0.26
C HIS A 38 3.44 -11.99 -0.18
N HIS A 39 4.01 -12.24 0.99
CA HIS A 39 5.44 -12.20 1.24
C HIS A 39 6.22 -13.47 0.90
N GLU A 40 5.58 -14.50 0.34
CA GLU A 40 6.32 -15.66 -0.18
C GLU A 40 7.29 -15.26 -1.30
N VAL A 41 6.95 -14.19 -2.04
CA VAL A 41 7.79 -13.62 -3.09
C VAL A 41 8.65 -12.47 -2.51
N GLN A 42 9.84 -12.80 -2.03
CA GLN A 42 10.76 -11.83 -1.42
C GLN A 42 11.31 -10.79 -2.41
N ASP A 43 11.49 -11.17 -3.68
CA ASP A 43 11.89 -10.30 -4.77
C ASP A 43 10.69 -10.10 -5.71
N PRO A 44 9.88 -9.04 -5.50
CA PRO A 44 8.63 -8.87 -6.21
C PRO A 44 8.83 -8.57 -7.70
N PHE A 45 7.87 -9.02 -8.50
CA PHE A 45 7.71 -8.70 -9.91
C PHE A 45 6.25 -8.33 -10.17
N ALA A 46 5.95 -7.70 -11.31
CA ALA A 46 4.65 -7.08 -11.57
C ALA A 46 3.42 -7.98 -11.29
N LEU A 47 3.48 -9.28 -11.59
CA LEU A 47 2.35 -10.19 -11.33
C LEU A 47 2.22 -10.60 -9.85
N ALA A 48 3.31 -10.51 -9.07
CA ALA A 48 3.28 -10.75 -7.62
C ALA A 48 2.37 -9.75 -6.89
N ALA A 49 2.06 -8.60 -7.50
CA ALA A 49 1.05 -7.65 -7.01
C ALA A 49 -0.33 -8.27 -6.77
N GLN A 50 -0.65 -9.35 -7.48
CA GLN A 50 -1.92 -10.08 -7.34
C GLN A 50 -1.75 -11.43 -6.62
N TYR A 51 -0.53 -11.78 -6.23
CA TYR A 51 -0.27 -12.95 -5.42
C TYR A 51 -0.49 -12.60 -3.96
N SER A 52 -1.70 -12.90 -3.46
CA SER A 52 -2.14 -12.59 -2.10
C SER A 52 -3.18 -13.60 -1.65
N SER A 53 -3.39 -13.71 -0.34
CA SER A 53 -4.43 -14.61 0.14
C SER A 53 -5.83 -14.12 -0.23
N TYR A 54 -6.77 -15.06 -0.39
CA TYR A 54 -8.17 -14.71 -0.66
C TYR A 54 -8.75 -13.74 0.38
N TRP A 55 -8.41 -13.95 1.66
CA TRP A 55 -8.87 -13.08 2.76
C TRP A 55 -8.30 -11.68 2.69
N GLU A 56 -7.06 -11.54 2.21
CA GLU A 56 -6.43 -10.24 2.00
C GLU A 56 -7.18 -9.44 0.94
N VAL A 57 -7.37 -10.04 -0.24
CA VAL A 57 -8.08 -9.41 -1.36
C VAL A 57 -9.51 -9.04 -0.97
N LEU A 58 -10.24 -9.95 -0.31
CA LEU A 58 -11.60 -9.66 0.16
C LEU A 58 -11.64 -8.50 1.16
N SER A 59 -10.70 -8.46 2.11
CA SER A 59 -10.68 -7.41 3.14
C SER A 59 -10.40 -6.03 2.53
N LEU A 60 -9.44 -5.96 1.61
CA LEU A 60 -9.07 -4.72 0.92
C LEU A 60 -10.22 -4.22 0.03
N GLN A 61 -10.80 -5.11 -0.79
CA GLN A 61 -11.90 -4.75 -1.68
C GLN A 61 -13.18 -4.42 -0.90
N GLY A 62 -13.48 -5.18 0.16
CA GLY A 62 -14.63 -4.94 1.02
C GLY A 62 -14.56 -3.56 1.70
N PHE A 63 -13.38 -3.17 2.19
CA PHE A 63 -13.17 -1.83 2.75
C PHE A 63 -13.31 -0.72 1.69
N ALA A 64 -12.72 -0.92 0.51
CA ALA A 64 -12.81 0.06 -0.58
C ALA A 64 -14.27 0.29 -1.04
N VAL A 65 -15.03 -0.78 -1.30
CA VAL A 65 -16.42 -0.68 -1.77
C VAL A 65 -17.33 -0.13 -0.67
N SER A 66 -17.19 -0.61 0.57
CA SER A 66 -18.01 -0.12 1.69
C SER A 66 -17.76 1.35 1.98
N SER A 67 -16.51 1.81 1.96
CA SER A 67 -16.19 3.24 2.14
C SER A 67 -16.72 4.10 1.00
N ALA A 68 -16.62 3.64 -0.25
CA ALA A 68 -17.21 4.33 -1.40
C ALA A 68 -18.74 4.43 -1.31
N ALA A 69 -19.41 3.35 -0.90
CA ALA A 69 -20.85 3.31 -0.70
C ALA A 69 -21.30 4.24 0.44
N LEU A 70 -20.62 4.21 1.59
CA LEU A 70 -20.90 5.07 2.75
C LEU A 70 -20.75 6.57 2.42
N LEU A 71 -19.83 6.90 1.52
CA LEU A 71 -19.58 8.27 1.07
C LEU A 71 -20.47 8.69 -0.12
N GLY A 72 -21.29 7.79 -0.66
CA GLY A 72 -22.14 8.07 -1.82
C GLY A 72 -21.33 8.40 -3.08
N CYS A 73 -20.20 7.72 -3.29
CA CYS A 73 -19.34 7.96 -4.45
C CYS A 73 -20.06 7.61 -5.77
N HIS A 74 -19.81 8.41 -6.80
CA HIS A 74 -20.30 8.12 -8.15
C HIS A 74 -19.57 6.88 -8.71
N PRO A 75 -20.24 5.95 -9.42
CA PRO A 75 -19.62 4.71 -9.92
C PRO A 75 -18.35 4.95 -10.76
N LEU A 76 -18.33 6.02 -11.56
CA LEU A 76 -17.12 6.40 -12.31
C LEU A 76 -15.92 6.70 -11.40
N SER A 77 -16.13 7.33 -10.24
CA SER A 77 -15.04 7.60 -9.29
C SER A 77 -14.51 6.32 -8.65
N GLU A 78 -15.38 5.34 -8.41
CA GLU A 78 -15.01 4.02 -7.90
C GLU A 78 -14.18 3.24 -8.94
N ILE A 79 -14.63 3.22 -10.20
CA ILE A 79 -13.89 2.60 -11.31
C ILE A 79 -12.50 3.26 -11.44
N THR A 80 -12.43 4.59 -11.47
CA THR A 80 -11.16 5.31 -11.56
C THR A 80 -10.25 4.99 -10.37
N PHE A 81 -10.79 4.95 -9.15
CA PHE A 81 -10.03 4.59 -7.96
C PHE A 81 -9.43 3.18 -8.05
N HIS A 82 -10.21 2.18 -8.45
CA HIS A 82 -9.72 0.81 -8.56
C HIS A 82 -8.66 0.66 -9.66
N LEU A 83 -8.86 1.29 -10.82
CA LEU A 83 -7.85 1.29 -11.89
C LEU A 83 -6.53 1.93 -11.44
N LEU A 84 -6.61 3.05 -10.72
CA LEU A 84 -5.41 3.71 -10.18
C LEU A 84 -4.72 2.85 -9.12
N ASN A 85 -5.45 2.21 -8.20
CA ASN A 85 -4.86 1.31 -7.19
C ASN A 85 -4.20 0.08 -7.81
N ILE A 86 -4.82 -0.51 -8.85
CA ILE A 86 -4.23 -1.64 -9.57
C ILE A 86 -2.92 -1.20 -10.23
N TRP A 87 -2.92 -0.05 -10.90
CA TRP A 87 -1.72 0.49 -11.53
C TRP A 87 -0.61 0.78 -10.51
N LEU A 88 -0.94 1.42 -9.39
CA LEU A 88 0.01 1.69 -8.31
C LEU A 88 0.56 0.39 -7.69
N SER A 89 -0.30 -0.59 -7.43
CA SER A 89 0.11 -1.89 -6.88
C SER A 89 1.07 -2.61 -7.82
N VAL A 90 0.80 -2.60 -9.13
CA VAL A 90 1.73 -3.18 -10.13
C VAL A 90 3.05 -2.43 -10.18
N GLU A 91 3.03 -1.10 -10.05
CA GLU A 91 4.25 -0.29 -10.03
C GLU A 91 5.11 -0.58 -8.80
N ASP A 92 4.51 -0.66 -7.60
CA ASP A 92 5.21 -1.03 -6.36
C ASP A 92 5.83 -2.43 -6.42
N HIS A 93 5.25 -3.34 -7.20
CA HIS A 93 5.74 -4.71 -7.32
C HIS A 93 6.62 -4.95 -8.54
N CYS A 94 6.82 -3.97 -9.43
CA CYS A 94 7.49 -4.26 -10.69
C CYS A 94 8.94 -4.74 -10.52
N GLY A 95 9.57 -4.44 -9.38
CA GLY A 95 10.94 -4.84 -9.05
C GLY A 95 12.02 -3.98 -9.72
N TYR A 96 11.62 -2.95 -10.48
CA TYR A 96 12.51 -2.08 -11.23
C TYR A 96 12.52 -0.65 -10.69
N ASP A 97 13.71 -0.07 -10.53
CA ASP A 97 13.87 1.34 -10.21
C ASP A 97 13.86 2.20 -11.49
N LEU A 98 12.68 2.35 -12.10
CA LEU A 98 12.51 3.07 -13.38
C LEU A 98 12.64 4.59 -13.20
N PRO A 99 13.17 5.34 -14.19
CA PRO A 99 13.35 6.79 -14.03
C PRO A 99 12.04 7.58 -13.86
N TRP A 100 10.89 6.99 -14.22
CA TRP A 100 9.54 7.51 -13.98
C TRP A 100 8.79 6.79 -12.84
N GLY A 101 9.52 6.06 -11.99
CA GLY A 101 8.95 5.36 -10.82
C GLY A 101 8.24 6.33 -9.87
N THR A 102 7.20 5.84 -9.21
CA THR A 102 6.27 6.70 -8.48
C THR A 102 6.92 7.42 -7.30
N HIS A 103 7.97 6.85 -6.72
CA HIS A 103 8.72 7.44 -5.60
C HIS A 103 9.44 8.75 -5.96
N ARG A 104 9.56 9.05 -7.26
CA ARG A 104 10.13 10.29 -7.77
C ARG A 104 9.09 11.39 -8.00
N LEU A 105 7.79 11.09 -7.87
CA LEU A 105 6.70 12.05 -8.15
C LEU A 105 6.59 13.15 -7.08
N LEU A 106 6.90 12.84 -5.82
CA LEU A 106 6.88 13.80 -4.72
C LEU A 106 8.28 14.02 -4.16
N PRO A 107 8.64 15.27 -3.82
CA PRO A 107 9.93 15.55 -3.22
C PRO A 107 10.07 14.84 -1.87
N PHE A 108 11.32 14.69 -1.43
CA PHE A 108 11.67 14.04 -0.16
C PHE A 108 11.23 12.59 -0.03
N ASN A 109 11.01 11.88 -1.15
CA ASN A 109 10.50 10.50 -1.16
C ASN A 109 9.22 10.34 -0.33
N LEU A 110 8.31 11.33 -0.39
CA LEU A 110 7.02 11.27 0.31
C LEU A 110 6.05 10.28 -0.35
N PHE A 111 6.32 9.91 -1.60
CA PHE A 111 5.65 8.84 -2.31
C PHE A 111 6.53 7.58 -2.30
N GLY A 112 5.91 6.43 -2.07
CA GLY A 112 6.48 5.10 -2.18
C GLY A 112 6.70 4.72 -3.63
N GLY A 113 7.00 3.46 -3.90
CA GLY A 113 7.36 2.97 -5.23
C GLY A 113 8.11 1.65 -5.11
N ALA A 114 8.45 1.06 -6.26
CA ALA A 114 9.09 -0.25 -6.32
C ALA A 114 10.27 -0.47 -5.35
N PRO A 115 11.21 0.49 -5.16
CA PRO A 115 12.32 0.30 -4.24
C PRO A 115 11.91 0.22 -2.76
N PHE A 116 10.87 0.96 -2.35
CA PHE A 116 10.37 0.97 -0.98
C PHE A 116 9.63 -0.33 -0.66
N HIS A 117 8.79 -0.77 -1.60
CA HIS A 117 8.01 -1.98 -1.44
C HIS A 117 8.87 -3.25 -1.56
N THR A 118 9.94 -3.22 -2.36
CA THR A 118 10.95 -4.29 -2.36
C THR A 118 11.59 -4.47 -0.98
N ILE A 119 11.93 -3.36 -0.29
CA ILE A 119 12.46 -3.43 1.08
C ILE A 119 11.41 -3.98 2.06
N HIS A 120 10.14 -3.62 1.86
CA HIS A 120 9.03 -4.17 2.64
C HIS A 120 8.96 -5.70 2.46
N HIS A 121 9.02 -6.21 1.23
CA HIS A 121 9.04 -7.65 0.95
C HIS A 121 10.22 -8.37 1.61
N GLN A 122 11.41 -7.77 1.58
CA GLN A 122 12.65 -8.36 2.12
C GLN A 122 12.75 -8.32 3.65
N ARG A 123 12.15 -7.33 4.32
CA ARG A 123 12.33 -7.09 5.76
C ARG A 123 11.06 -7.20 6.57
N PHE A 124 9.89 -7.15 5.94
CA PHE A 124 8.52 -7.31 6.46
C PHE A 124 8.08 -6.37 7.60
N ARG A 125 9.03 -5.70 8.27
CA ARG A 125 8.82 -4.90 9.48
C ARG A 125 9.00 -3.39 9.25
N VAL A 126 9.07 -2.97 8.00
CA VAL A 126 9.36 -1.60 7.57
C VAL A 126 8.52 -1.28 6.34
N ASN A 127 8.32 0.01 6.06
CA ASN A 127 7.57 0.51 4.90
C ASN A 127 6.19 -0.16 4.75
N TYR A 128 5.35 -0.06 5.79
CA TYR A 128 4.01 -0.65 5.79
C TYR A 128 3.02 0.13 4.93
N ALA A 129 3.23 1.44 4.74
CA ALA A 129 2.37 2.23 3.87
C ALA A 129 2.84 2.05 2.41
N PRO A 130 1.99 1.51 1.51
CA PRO A 130 2.43 1.19 0.15
C PRO A 130 2.81 2.45 -0.64
N TYR A 131 1.97 3.50 -0.55
CA TYR A 131 2.12 4.68 -1.41
C TYR A 131 2.67 5.92 -0.72
N PHE A 132 2.43 6.11 0.57
CA PHE A 132 2.73 7.38 1.24
C PHE A 132 3.63 7.16 2.45
N THR A 133 4.92 7.43 2.27
CA THR A 133 5.95 7.13 3.26
C THR A 133 5.89 8.01 4.51
N HIS A 134 5.13 9.12 4.47
CA HIS A 134 4.95 9.98 5.65
C HIS A 134 4.29 9.23 6.81
N TRP A 135 3.42 8.26 6.54
CA TRP A 135 2.86 7.39 7.58
C TRP A 135 3.94 6.56 8.25
N ASP A 136 4.81 5.93 7.47
CA ASP A 136 5.94 5.20 8.01
C ASP A 136 6.92 6.08 8.79
N ARG A 137 7.05 7.36 8.43
CA ARG A 137 7.86 8.31 9.19
C ARG A 137 7.21 8.67 10.52
N ILE A 138 5.90 8.92 10.53
CA ILE A 138 5.14 9.24 11.75
C ILE A 138 5.18 8.06 12.73
N PHE A 139 5.06 6.83 12.23
CA PHE A 139 5.04 5.62 13.06
C PHE A 139 6.41 4.96 13.27
N GLY A 140 7.49 5.54 12.72
CA GLY A 140 8.85 5.06 12.92
C GLY A 140 9.20 3.75 12.20
N THR A 141 8.49 3.40 11.13
CA THR A 141 8.67 2.20 10.31
C THR A 141 9.34 2.48 8.96
N TYR A 142 9.72 3.74 8.70
CA TYR A 142 10.32 4.16 7.44
C TYR A 142 11.74 3.64 7.24
N MET A 143 12.00 3.09 6.06
CA MET A 143 13.32 2.69 5.59
C MET A 143 13.51 3.09 4.12
N GLY A 144 14.45 4.00 3.87
CA GLY A 144 14.77 4.43 2.51
C GLY A 144 15.48 3.36 1.68
N PRO A 145 15.44 3.46 0.34
CA PRO A 145 16.18 2.58 -0.56
C PRO A 145 17.68 2.69 -0.28
N THR A 146 18.33 1.58 0.03
CA THR A 146 19.80 1.54 0.01
C THR A 146 20.25 1.61 -1.43
N LEU A 147 21.04 2.62 -1.78
CA LEU A 147 21.73 2.70 -3.07
C LEU A 147 22.51 1.39 -3.28
N LYS A 148 22.05 0.51 -4.18
CA LYS A 148 22.95 -0.52 -4.74
C LYS A 148 23.97 0.25 -5.57
N LYS A 149 25.20 0.35 -5.04
CA LYS A 149 26.38 0.73 -5.84
C LYS A 149 26.67 -0.37 -6.86
#